data_AF-A0A2T4XHE1-F1
#
_entry.id   AF-A0A2T4XHE1-F1
#
_cell.length_a   1.000
_cell.length_b   1.000
_cell.length_c   1.000
_cell.angle_alpha   90.00
_cell.angle_beta   90.00
_cell.angle_gamma   90.00
#
_symmetry.space_group_name_H-M   'P 1'
#
loop_
_entity.id
_entity.type
_entity.pdbx_description
1 polymer ?
#
loop_
_entity_poly.entity_id
_entity_poly.type
_entity_poly.pdbx_seq_one_letter_code
_entity_poly.pdbx_strand_id
1 'polypeptide(L)'
;MEAEIASTGTYTHTFDELDYGAKLAWRNSNRCIGRLFWKTLKMLDFRAIQTEQEFLDGLYTHLKTAERRSKIRSTISVFPPAGNAQGAPVFRIENYTLLMYAGYQSERSETIIGDPKNVEFTKRCKDLGWNAGGGQQPSQEPGNFDLLPVVYSINGGPAKWHQIPESQVSEVPITHPEHKWFEELRLRWYKLPVISHMTLDIGGIEYPAAPFNGWYMLDEVATRNFGDDHRYNQLPVIADRLGLDRSSPFWKEKALLVLNEAVYHSYGEAGATIVDHHTAVEQFMKFMEMEHGAGREVTGDWSWLIPPTSSSTTAIFHTNIDNRIVLPNFLG
;
A
#
# COMPACT_ATOMS: atom_id res chain seq x y z
N MET A 1 25.85 18.22 13.12
CA MET A 1 26.19 16.92 12.51
C MET A 1 27.57 16.40 12.94
N GLU A 2 28.70 16.86 12.38
CA GLU A 2 30.03 16.25 12.66
C GLU A 2 30.37 16.12 14.15
N ALA A 3 30.11 17.15 14.95
CA ALA A 3 30.32 17.11 16.40
C ALA A 3 29.38 16.12 17.14
N GLU A 4 28.13 15.98 16.68
CA GLU A 4 27.16 15.04 17.25
C GLU A 4 27.55 13.59 16.92
N ILE A 5 28.01 13.35 15.68
CA ILE A 5 28.55 12.04 15.25
C ILE A 5 29.77 11.69 16.09
N ALA A 6 30.71 12.62 16.26
CA ALA A 6 31.92 12.38 17.03
C ALA A 6 31.65 12.04 18.50
N SER A 7 30.55 12.55 19.08
CA SER A 7 30.21 12.37 20.50
C SER A 7 29.21 11.24 20.78
N THR A 8 28.32 10.92 19.83
CA THR A 8 27.22 9.97 20.04
C THR A 8 27.24 8.78 19.09
N GLY A 9 28.08 8.82 18.05
CA GLY A 9 28.12 7.82 16.98
C GLY A 9 27.01 7.98 15.93
N THR A 10 26.14 8.99 16.06
CA THR A 10 25.02 9.26 15.14
C THR A 10 24.70 10.76 15.10
N TYR A 11 23.67 11.17 14.35
CA TYR A 11 23.15 12.53 14.38
C TYR A 11 21.63 12.56 14.27
N THR A 12 21.03 13.68 14.67
CA THR A 12 19.59 13.87 14.65
C THR A 12 19.19 14.85 13.56
N HIS A 13 18.36 14.41 12.60
CA HIS A 13 17.76 15.33 11.64
C HIS A 13 16.90 16.38 12.36
N THR A 14 16.97 17.63 11.90
CA THR A 14 15.92 18.62 12.15
C THR A 14 14.60 18.16 11.51
N PHE A 15 13.50 18.81 11.88
CA PHE A 15 12.21 18.54 11.23
C PHE A 15 12.27 18.79 9.71
N ASP A 16 12.89 19.88 9.28
CA ASP A 16 12.97 20.27 7.87
C ASP A 16 13.81 19.28 7.04
N GLU A 17 14.94 18.81 7.59
CA GLU A 17 15.75 17.78 6.96
C GLU A 17 14.98 16.46 6.82
N LEU A 18 14.22 16.06 7.84
CA LEU A 18 13.40 14.86 7.78
C LEU A 18 12.25 14.98 6.77
N ASP A 19 11.51 16.09 6.78
CA ASP A 19 10.40 16.34 5.85
C ASP A 19 10.90 16.34 4.40
N TYR A 20 12.02 17.02 4.14
CA TYR A 20 12.64 17.04 2.83
C TYR A 20 13.20 15.68 2.43
N GLY A 21 13.86 14.97 3.36
CA GLY A 21 14.40 13.63 3.14
C GLY A 21 13.32 12.61 2.78
N ALA A 22 12.18 12.62 3.48
CA ALA A 22 11.05 11.75 3.18
C ALA A 22 10.43 12.03 1.80
N LYS A 23 10.33 13.32 1.43
CA LYS A 23 9.89 13.76 0.10
C LYS A 23 10.83 13.29 -1.00
N LEU A 24 12.14 13.40 -0.77
CA LEU A 24 13.15 12.89 -1.69
C LEU A 24 13.13 11.37 -1.80
N ALA A 25 12.90 10.64 -0.70
CA ALA A 25 12.76 9.19 -0.73
C ALA A 25 11.61 8.74 -1.63
N TRP A 26 10.46 9.44 -1.59
CA TRP A 26 9.37 9.17 -2.53
C TRP A 26 9.75 9.53 -3.97
N ARG A 27 10.37 10.69 -4.20
CA ARG A 27 10.88 11.10 -5.53
C ARG A 27 11.84 10.07 -6.14
N ASN A 28 12.66 9.42 -5.30
CA ASN A 28 13.66 8.43 -5.72
C ASN A 28 13.13 6.99 -5.74
N SER A 29 11.85 6.76 -5.41
CA SER A 29 11.30 5.40 -5.32
C SER A 29 11.11 4.78 -6.72
N ASN A 30 11.95 3.79 -7.06
CA ASN A 30 12.02 3.23 -8.41
C ASN A 30 10.74 2.48 -8.83
N ARG A 31 9.96 1.97 -7.88
CA ARG A 31 8.73 1.20 -8.14
C ARG A 31 7.46 2.05 -8.08
N CYS A 32 7.58 3.37 -7.93
CA CYS A 32 6.42 4.26 -7.78
C CYS A 32 6.15 5.06 -9.07
N ILE A 33 4.99 4.85 -9.68
CA ILE A 33 4.52 5.64 -10.83
C ILE A 33 3.98 7.02 -10.40
N GLY A 34 3.41 7.13 -9.19
CA GLY A 34 2.77 8.35 -8.67
C GLY A 34 3.72 9.47 -8.20
N ARG A 35 4.94 9.54 -8.72
CA ARG A 35 6.01 10.44 -8.21
C ARG A 35 5.80 11.92 -8.46
N LEU A 36 4.88 12.32 -9.37
CA LEU A 36 4.60 13.73 -9.65
C LEU A 36 4.26 14.55 -8.39
N PHE A 37 3.60 13.92 -7.41
CA PHE A 37 3.09 14.57 -6.21
C PHE A 37 4.08 14.61 -5.04
N TRP A 38 5.34 14.20 -5.26
CA TRP A 38 6.34 14.01 -4.19
C TRP A 38 6.47 15.20 -3.23
N LYS A 39 6.36 16.43 -3.74
CA LYS A 39 6.44 17.67 -2.93
C LYS A 39 5.28 17.88 -1.97
N THR A 40 4.13 17.26 -2.23
CA THR A 40 2.89 17.44 -1.45
C THR A 40 2.77 16.51 -0.26
N LEU A 41 3.73 15.58 -0.10
CA LEU A 41 3.77 14.63 0.99
C LEU A 41 3.64 15.33 2.34
N LYS A 42 2.69 14.86 3.15
CA LYS A 42 2.55 15.30 4.53
C LYS A 42 3.37 14.38 5.43
N MET A 43 4.42 14.92 6.05
CA MET A 43 5.16 14.22 7.09
C MET A 43 4.50 14.44 8.46
N LEU A 44 4.33 13.33 9.20
CA LEU A 44 3.97 13.27 10.60
C LEU A 44 5.20 12.79 11.38
N ASP A 45 5.75 13.67 12.22
CA ASP A 45 6.95 13.38 13.00
C ASP A 45 6.56 12.74 14.33
N PHE A 46 6.81 11.44 14.46
CA PHE A 46 6.60 10.67 15.67
C PHE A 46 7.92 10.17 16.26
N ARG A 47 9.07 10.78 15.94
CA ARG A 47 10.37 10.33 16.46
C ARG A 47 10.52 10.47 17.97
N ALA A 48 9.67 11.28 18.61
CA ALA A 48 9.72 11.53 20.04
C ALA A 48 8.90 10.52 20.87
N ILE A 49 8.12 9.62 20.26
CA ILE A 49 7.28 8.68 21.01
C ILE A 49 8.14 7.70 21.83
N GLN A 50 7.63 7.32 23.01
CA GLN A 50 8.36 6.48 23.97
C GLN A 50 7.60 5.20 24.34
N THR A 51 6.33 5.10 23.98
CA THR A 51 5.46 3.99 24.39
C THR A 51 4.80 3.30 23.21
N GLU A 52 4.41 2.04 23.43
CA GLU A 52 3.61 1.24 22.50
C GLU A 52 2.25 1.90 22.19
N GLN A 53 1.60 2.48 23.20
CA GLN A 53 0.31 3.16 22.99
C GLN A 53 0.46 4.38 22.07
N GLU A 54 1.49 5.21 22.26
CA GLU A 54 1.76 6.35 21.38
C GLU A 54 2.08 5.93 19.94
N PHE A 55 2.73 4.77 19.76
CA PHE A 55 2.95 4.19 18.43
C PHE A 55 1.63 3.84 17.75
N LEU A 56 0.74 3.13 18.45
CA LEU A 56 -0.58 2.78 17.94
C LEU A 56 -1.44 4.02 17.65
N ASP A 57 -1.40 5.02 18.53
CA ASP A 57 -2.08 6.31 18.34
C ASP A 57 -1.51 7.08 17.12
N GLY A 58 -0.21 6.94 16.86
CA GLY A 58 0.45 7.45 15.66
C GLY A 58 -0.07 6.79 14.37
N LEU A 59 -0.32 5.48 14.39
CA LEU A 59 -0.93 4.76 13.26
C LEU A 59 -2.37 5.22 13.01
N TYR A 60 -3.18 5.42 14.06
CA TYR A 60 -4.52 5.99 13.90
C TYR A 60 -4.50 7.42 13.38
N THR A 61 -3.56 8.23 13.88
CA THR A 61 -3.37 9.60 13.40
C THR A 61 -2.99 9.62 11.92
N HIS A 62 -2.20 8.64 11.45
CA HIS A 62 -1.90 8.45 10.04
C HIS A 62 -3.19 8.23 9.23
N LEU A 63 -3.98 7.21 9.57
CA LEU A 63 -5.21 6.85 8.84
C LEU A 63 -6.17 8.06 8.75
N LYS A 64 -6.42 8.71 9.89
CA LYS A 64 -7.29 9.90 9.96
C LYS A 64 -6.75 11.10 9.19
N THR A 65 -5.42 11.26 9.11
CA THR A 65 -4.82 12.39 8.39
C THR A 65 -4.82 12.17 6.89
N ALA A 66 -4.56 10.92 6.48
CA ALA A 66 -4.48 10.49 5.10
C ALA A 66 -5.84 10.48 4.41
N GLU A 67 -6.92 10.12 5.13
CA GLU A 67 -8.28 10.13 4.61
C GLU A 67 -9.08 11.31 5.16
N ARG A 68 -9.32 12.34 4.32
CA ARG A 68 -10.12 13.52 4.69
C ARG A 68 -11.40 13.57 3.89
N ARG A 69 -12.52 13.16 4.51
CA ARG A 69 -13.85 13.09 3.86
C ARG A 69 -13.80 12.19 2.61
N SER A 70 -13.75 12.81 1.44
CA SER A 70 -13.74 12.18 0.12
C SER A 70 -12.42 12.38 -0.63
N LYS A 71 -11.32 12.69 0.08
CA LYS A 71 -10.01 12.87 -0.56
C LYS A 71 -8.94 12.15 0.22
N ILE A 72 -8.10 11.43 -0.52
CA ILE A 72 -6.87 10.86 -0.01
C ILE A 72 -5.75 11.88 -0.15
N ARG A 73 -4.95 12.02 0.92
CA ARG A 73 -3.74 12.84 0.99
C ARG A 73 -2.55 11.93 1.20
N SER A 74 -1.52 12.08 0.36
CA SER A 74 -0.26 11.37 0.58
C SER A 74 0.37 11.79 1.90
N THR A 75 0.58 10.82 2.78
CA THR A 75 1.06 11.02 4.15
C THR A 75 2.13 9.99 4.47
N ILE A 76 3.12 10.37 5.27
CA ILE A 76 4.10 9.48 5.87
C ILE A 76 4.15 9.75 7.37
N SER A 77 4.19 8.69 8.16
CA SER A 77 4.47 8.77 9.60
C SER A 77 5.86 8.25 9.85
N VAL A 78 6.74 9.04 10.47
CA VAL A 78 8.12 8.62 10.77
C VAL A 78 8.27 8.40 12.26
N PHE A 79 8.51 7.15 12.65
CA PHE A 79 8.74 6.74 14.04
C PHE A 79 10.24 6.81 14.41
N PRO A 80 10.65 6.57 15.66
CA PRO A 80 12.05 6.73 16.08
C PRO A 80 13.04 5.93 15.21
N PRO A 81 14.23 6.50 14.91
CA PRO A 81 15.22 5.84 14.08
C PRO A 81 15.88 4.66 14.79
N ALA A 82 16.45 3.75 14.00
CA ALA A 82 17.37 2.74 14.50
C ALA A 82 18.62 3.39 15.09
N GLY A 83 19.21 2.76 16.11
CA GLY A 83 20.48 3.23 16.69
C GLY A 83 20.40 4.62 17.34
N ASN A 84 19.22 5.06 17.79
CA ASN A 84 19.07 6.35 18.45
C ASN A 84 19.91 6.41 19.75
N ALA A 85 20.59 7.54 19.97
CA ALA A 85 21.49 7.71 21.11
C ALA A 85 20.72 7.92 22.43
N GLN A 86 19.42 8.23 22.35
CA GLN A 86 18.57 8.58 23.49
C GLN A 86 17.79 7.39 24.07
N GLY A 87 17.95 6.18 23.52
CA GLY A 87 17.28 4.97 24.02
C GLY A 87 15.78 4.88 23.71
N ALA A 88 15.27 5.67 22.76
CA ALA A 88 13.89 5.60 22.29
C ALA A 88 13.58 4.22 21.68
N PRO A 89 12.34 3.72 21.81
CA PRO A 89 11.94 2.44 21.24
C PRO A 89 12.00 2.42 19.72
N VAL A 90 12.63 1.39 19.14
CA VAL A 90 12.65 1.14 17.71
C VAL A 90 11.49 0.22 17.35
N PHE A 91 10.54 0.73 16.57
CA PHE A 91 9.39 -0.03 16.08
C PHE A 91 9.66 -0.61 14.69
N ARG A 92 9.16 -1.82 14.41
CA ARG A 92 9.12 -2.40 13.06
C ARG A 92 7.75 -3.00 12.82
N ILE A 93 7.15 -2.70 11.65
CA ILE A 93 5.87 -3.27 11.22
C ILE A 93 6.15 -4.39 10.23
N GLU A 94 5.52 -5.53 10.40
CA GLU A 94 5.72 -6.69 9.53
C GLU A 94 4.73 -6.74 8.36
N ASN A 95 3.56 -6.10 8.51
CA ASN A 95 2.58 -6.03 7.44
C ASN A 95 3.18 -5.32 6.22
N TYR A 96 3.04 -5.93 5.03
CA TYR A 96 3.46 -5.31 3.78
C TYR A 96 2.74 -3.97 3.57
N THR A 97 1.41 -3.97 3.77
CA THR A 97 0.56 -2.79 3.90
C THR A 97 -0.16 -2.78 5.24
N LEU A 98 -0.44 -1.61 5.80
CA LEU A 98 -1.07 -1.51 7.12
C LEU A 98 -2.49 -2.13 7.16
N LEU A 99 -3.19 -2.04 6.02
CA LEU A 99 -4.49 -2.66 5.79
C LEU A 99 -4.31 -3.83 4.83
N MET A 100 -4.73 -5.02 5.24
CA MET A 100 -4.64 -6.26 4.47
C MET A 100 -5.83 -7.15 4.81
N TYR A 101 -6.37 -7.87 3.82
CA TYR A 101 -7.37 -8.91 4.08
C TYR A 101 -6.70 -10.26 4.34
N ALA A 102 -7.26 -11.04 5.25
CA ALA A 102 -6.78 -12.37 5.59
C ALA A 102 -6.96 -13.35 4.43
N GLY A 103 -6.13 -14.38 4.42
CA GLY A 103 -6.22 -15.53 3.53
C GLY A 103 -6.27 -16.81 4.35
N TYR A 104 -7.32 -17.61 4.20
CA TYR A 104 -7.54 -18.82 4.96
C TYR A 104 -7.52 -20.02 4.05
N GLN A 105 -6.45 -20.82 4.14
CA GLN A 105 -6.40 -22.10 3.48
C GLN A 105 -7.11 -23.14 4.35
N SER A 106 -8.09 -23.84 3.77
CA SER A 106 -8.74 -24.98 4.40
C SER A 106 -7.77 -26.15 4.51
N GLU A 107 -7.78 -26.87 5.63
CA GLU A 107 -7.03 -28.13 5.74
C GLU A 107 -7.65 -29.26 4.92
N ARG A 108 -8.93 -29.11 4.52
CA ARG A 108 -9.73 -30.16 3.86
C ARG A 108 -9.95 -29.93 2.37
N SER A 109 -9.61 -28.75 1.86
CA SER A 109 -9.75 -28.40 0.44
C SER A 109 -8.63 -27.47 0.00
N GLU A 110 -8.29 -27.50 -1.28
CA GLU A 110 -7.35 -26.54 -1.88
C GLU A 110 -7.97 -25.13 -2.01
N THR A 111 -9.22 -24.95 -1.59
CA THR A 111 -9.91 -23.66 -1.62
C THR A 111 -9.35 -22.73 -0.55
N ILE A 112 -9.04 -21.50 -0.97
CA ILE A 112 -8.66 -20.41 -0.08
C ILE A 112 -9.86 -19.46 0.03
N ILE A 113 -10.19 -19.08 1.27
CA ILE A 113 -11.16 -18.02 1.58
C ILE A 113 -10.38 -16.73 1.82
N GLY A 114 -10.82 -15.60 1.26
CA GLY A 114 -10.11 -14.33 1.37
C GLY A 114 -8.97 -14.19 0.36
N ASP A 115 -7.88 -13.53 0.77
CA ASP A 115 -6.76 -13.17 -0.11
C ASP A 115 -5.62 -14.21 -0.07
N PRO A 116 -5.39 -15.01 -1.13
CA PRO A 116 -4.33 -16.02 -1.17
C PRO A 116 -2.92 -15.50 -0.92
N LYS A 117 -2.64 -14.23 -1.28
CA LYS A 117 -1.32 -13.62 -1.04
C LYS A 117 -0.97 -13.58 0.45
N ASN A 118 -1.99 -13.54 1.31
CA ASN A 118 -1.80 -13.30 2.74
C ASN A 118 -1.97 -14.56 3.59
N VAL A 119 -2.02 -15.76 2.99
CA VAL A 119 -2.20 -17.03 3.74
C VAL A 119 -1.12 -17.23 4.78
N GLU A 120 0.16 -17.10 4.41
CA GLU A 120 1.27 -17.30 5.36
C GLU A 120 1.29 -16.23 6.46
N PHE A 121 1.00 -14.97 6.11
CA PHE A 121 0.90 -13.91 7.12
C PHE A 121 -0.31 -14.10 8.04
N THR A 122 -1.43 -14.61 7.52
CA THR A 122 -2.62 -14.94 8.31
C THR A 122 -2.33 -16.06 9.30
N LYS A 123 -1.60 -17.11 8.88
CA LYS A 123 -1.11 -18.16 9.79
C LYS A 123 -0.24 -17.57 10.90
N ARG A 124 0.69 -16.68 10.54
CA ARG A 124 1.53 -15.97 11.51
C ARG A 124 0.71 -15.15 12.51
N CYS A 125 -0.33 -14.43 12.07
CA CYS A 125 -1.24 -13.72 12.99
C CYS A 125 -1.91 -14.70 13.96
N LYS A 126 -2.39 -15.86 13.47
CA LYS A 126 -3.01 -16.90 14.30
C LYS A 126 -2.05 -17.50 15.32
N ASP A 127 -0.80 -17.73 14.95
CA ASP A 127 0.24 -18.21 15.86
C ASP A 127 0.54 -17.22 16.99
N LEU A 128 0.34 -15.92 16.76
CA LEU A 128 0.41 -14.87 17.78
C LEU A 128 -0.89 -14.72 18.60
N GLY A 129 -1.89 -15.58 18.36
CA GLY A 129 -3.16 -15.60 19.08
C GLY A 129 -4.28 -14.75 18.48
N TRP A 130 -4.12 -14.23 17.25
CA TRP A 130 -5.21 -13.55 16.54
C TRP A 130 -6.25 -14.55 16.02
N ASN A 131 -7.53 -14.20 16.09
CA ASN A 131 -8.63 -14.99 15.54
C ASN A 131 -9.42 -14.17 14.51
N ALA A 132 -10.02 -14.85 13.54
CA ALA A 132 -10.87 -14.23 12.51
C ALA A 132 -12.06 -13.49 13.16
N GLY A 133 -12.48 -12.35 12.58
CA GLY A 133 -13.58 -11.53 13.09
C GLY A 133 -13.18 -10.37 14.02
N GLY A 134 -11.90 -9.98 14.04
CA GLY A 134 -11.47 -8.68 14.58
C GLY A 134 -11.41 -8.55 16.11
N GLY A 135 -11.36 -9.65 16.88
CA GLY A 135 -11.19 -9.54 18.33
C GLY A 135 -11.16 -10.86 19.12
N GLN A 136 -11.05 -10.75 20.45
CA GLN A 136 -10.96 -11.83 21.44
C GLN A 136 -12.19 -12.77 21.51
N GLN A 137 -13.15 -12.67 20.59
CA GLN A 137 -14.31 -13.56 20.52
C GLN A 137 -14.22 -14.47 19.28
N PRO A 138 -14.01 -15.79 19.46
CA PRO A 138 -13.68 -16.73 18.38
C PRO A 138 -14.89 -17.25 17.58
N SER A 139 -15.93 -16.43 17.33
CA SER A 139 -17.22 -16.94 16.83
C SER A 139 -17.64 -16.55 15.42
N GLN A 140 -16.80 -15.94 14.59
CA GLN A 140 -17.14 -15.71 13.17
C GLN A 140 -16.44 -16.71 12.25
N GLU A 141 -17.22 -17.29 11.34
CA GLU A 141 -16.67 -18.05 10.21
C GLU A 141 -15.76 -17.14 9.38
N PRO A 142 -14.63 -17.67 8.84
CA PRO A 142 -13.71 -16.87 8.04
C PRO A 142 -14.41 -16.20 6.84
N GLY A 143 -14.23 -14.88 6.69
CA GLY A 143 -14.79 -14.09 5.62
C GLY A 143 -13.80 -13.78 4.49
N ASN A 144 -14.31 -13.40 3.32
CA ASN A 144 -13.49 -13.03 2.16
C ASN A 144 -12.72 -11.70 2.33
N PHE A 145 -13.09 -10.90 3.33
CA PHE A 145 -12.59 -9.54 3.52
C PHE A 145 -12.34 -9.24 5.01
N ASP A 146 -11.87 -10.23 5.77
CA ASP A 146 -11.51 -10.03 7.17
C ASP A 146 -10.23 -9.22 7.27
N LEU A 147 -10.26 -8.09 7.98
CA LEU A 147 -9.08 -7.23 8.13
C LEU A 147 -8.06 -7.85 9.09
N LEU A 148 -6.84 -8.07 8.61
CA LEU A 148 -5.72 -8.54 9.42
C LEU A 148 -5.27 -7.50 10.47
N PRO A 149 -4.71 -7.94 11.62
CA PRO A 149 -4.16 -7.03 12.60
C PRO A 149 -2.82 -6.47 12.11
N VAL A 150 -2.39 -5.36 12.71
CA VAL A 150 -1.03 -4.86 12.56
C VAL A 150 -0.12 -5.69 13.45
N VAL A 151 0.88 -6.35 12.87
CA VAL A 151 1.92 -7.09 13.58
C VAL A 151 3.19 -6.24 13.60
N TYR A 152 3.75 -6.06 14.80
CA TYR A 152 4.91 -5.20 15.01
C TYR A 152 5.80 -5.71 16.14
N SER A 153 7.05 -5.25 16.16
CA SER A 153 8.00 -5.51 17.25
C SER A 153 8.58 -4.20 17.79
N ILE A 154 9.05 -4.24 19.03
CA ILE A 154 9.69 -3.11 19.74
C ILE A 154 11.08 -3.56 20.15
N ASN A 155 12.12 -2.80 19.78
CA ASN A 155 13.53 -3.08 20.11
C ASN A 155 13.99 -4.50 19.72
N GLY A 156 13.45 -5.06 18.63
CA GLY A 156 13.75 -6.43 18.19
C GLY A 156 13.24 -7.53 19.12
N GLY A 157 12.37 -7.19 20.08
CA GLY A 157 11.69 -8.16 20.93
C GLY A 157 10.62 -8.99 20.20
N PRO A 158 9.87 -9.84 20.92
CA PRO A 158 8.82 -10.66 20.35
C PRO A 158 7.77 -9.83 19.59
N ALA A 159 7.27 -10.37 18.49
CA ALA A 159 6.19 -9.76 17.74
C ALA A 159 4.91 -9.70 18.58
N LYS A 160 4.21 -8.57 18.46
CA LYS A 160 2.89 -8.31 19.01
C LYS A 160 1.93 -8.01 17.87
N TRP A 161 0.64 -8.13 18.12
CA TRP A 161 -0.38 -7.72 17.17
C TRP A 161 -1.37 -6.75 17.80
N HIS A 162 -1.93 -5.87 16.97
CA HIS A 162 -2.97 -4.94 17.36
C HIS A 162 -4.02 -4.81 16.25
N GLN A 163 -5.29 -5.00 16.58
CA GLN A 163 -6.38 -4.89 15.61
C GLN A 163 -6.76 -3.41 15.44
N ILE A 164 -6.62 -2.89 14.22
CA ILE A 164 -7.22 -1.60 13.85
C ILE A 164 -8.74 -1.80 13.87
N PRO A 165 -9.51 -0.97 14.62
CA PRO A 165 -10.96 -1.06 14.62
C PRO A 165 -11.52 -0.84 13.22
N GLU A 166 -12.51 -1.65 12.81
CA GLU A 166 -13.16 -1.52 11.49
C GLU A 166 -13.73 -0.12 11.26
N SER A 167 -14.17 0.58 12.32
CA SER A 167 -14.65 1.96 12.25
C SER A 167 -13.60 3.00 11.85
N GLN A 168 -12.31 2.63 11.84
CA GLN A 168 -11.19 3.45 11.37
C GLN A 168 -10.79 3.12 9.93
N VAL A 169 -11.45 2.16 9.27
CA VAL A 169 -11.12 1.69 7.93
C VAL A 169 -12.31 1.89 7.01
N SER A 170 -12.16 2.79 6.04
CA SER A 170 -13.16 2.97 4.99
C SER A 170 -12.95 1.96 3.86
N GLU A 171 -14.00 1.22 3.54
CA GLU A 171 -14.06 0.30 2.40
C GLU A 171 -14.98 0.84 1.31
N VAL A 172 -14.71 0.45 0.06
CA VAL A 172 -15.54 0.71 -1.12
C VAL A 172 -16.16 -0.61 -1.54
N PRO A 173 -17.49 -0.79 -1.38
CA PRO A 173 -18.21 -1.88 -2.03
C PRO A 173 -18.14 -1.71 -3.55
N ILE A 174 -17.87 -2.79 -4.27
CA ILE A 174 -17.73 -2.75 -5.72
C ILE A 174 -19.08 -3.06 -6.39
N THR A 175 -19.58 -2.09 -7.14
CA THR A 175 -20.79 -2.16 -7.96
C THR A 175 -20.45 -1.83 -9.41
N HIS A 176 -21.40 -2.02 -10.33
CA HIS A 176 -21.22 -1.69 -11.75
C HIS A 176 -22.43 -0.90 -12.28
N PRO A 177 -22.23 0.17 -13.06
CA PRO A 177 -23.33 1.04 -13.50
C PRO A 177 -24.37 0.32 -14.37
N GLU A 178 -23.92 -0.66 -15.17
CA GLU A 178 -24.80 -1.41 -16.10
C GLU A 178 -25.11 -2.84 -15.63
N HIS A 179 -24.34 -3.39 -14.68
CA HIS A 179 -24.37 -4.81 -14.31
C HIS A 179 -24.69 -4.96 -12.83
N LYS A 180 -25.98 -4.82 -12.49
CA LYS A 180 -26.46 -4.85 -11.08
C LYS A 180 -26.06 -6.11 -10.31
N TRP A 181 -25.84 -7.23 -10.98
CA TRP A 181 -25.39 -8.48 -10.36
C TRP A 181 -23.99 -8.38 -9.72
N PHE A 182 -23.21 -7.32 -9.97
CA PHE A 182 -21.95 -7.08 -9.24
C PHE A 182 -22.16 -6.97 -7.73
N GLU A 183 -23.29 -6.42 -7.28
CA GLU A 183 -23.64 -6.32 -5.85
C GLU A 183 -23.71 -7.71 -5.18
N GLU A 184 -24.12 -8.74 -5.93
CA GLU A 184 -24.19 -10.11 -5.45
C GLU A 184 -22.80 -10.72 -5.19
N LEU A 185 -21.76 -10.22 -5.86
CA LEU A 185 -20.38 -10.67 -5.64
C LEU A 185 -19.84 -10.20 -4.28
N ARG A 186 -20.44 -9.14 -3.71
CA ARG A 186 -20.04 -8.55 -2.42
C ARG A 186 -18.54 -8.22 -2.33
N LEU A 187 -17.94 -7.88 -3.48
CA LEU A 187 -16.55 -7.43 -3.54
C LEU A 187 -16.43 -6.08 -2.84
N ARG A 188 -15.31 -5.88 -2.15
CA ARG A 188 -14.97 -4.61 -1.52
C ARG A 188 -13.46 -4.45 -1.41
N TRP A 189 -13.00 -3.21 -1.31
CA TRP A 189 -11.60 -2.92 -1.06
C TRP A 189 -11.46 -1.67 -0.19
N TYR A 190 -10.47 -1.65 0.71
CA TYR A 190 -10.17 -0.47 1.53
C TYR A 190 -9.72 0.70 0.65
N LYS A 191 -10.10 1.94 1.01
CA LYS A 191 -9.79 3.16 0.23
C LYS A 191 -8.31 3.51 0.21
N LEU A 192 -7.58 3.17 1.28
CA LEU A 192 -6.27 3.74 1.58
C LEU A 192 -5.15 2.70 1.45
N PRO A 193 -4.26 2.79 0.43
CA PRO A 193 -3.06 1.95 0.35
C PRO A 193 -1.94 2.52 1.22
N VAL A 194 -1.72 1.94 2.40
CA VAL A 194 -0.62 2.33 3.31
C VAL A 194 0.47 1.27 3.28
N ILE A 195 1.60 1.52 2.62
CA ILE A 195 2.78 0.64 2.67
C ILE A 195 3.44 0.81 4.05
N SER A 196 3.79 -0.28 4.73
CA SER A 196 4.25 -0.21 6.13
C SER A 196 5.53 -0.99 6.48
N HIS A 197 5.95 -1.95 5.65
CA HIS A 197 7.12 -2.80 5.94
C HIS A 197 8.48 -2.18 5.54
N MET A 198 8.48 -1.10 4.75
CA MET A 198 9.72 -0.52 4.24
C MET A 198 10.41 0.36 5.29
N THR A 199 11.73 0.34 5.32
CA THR A 199 12.59 1.25 6.08
C THR A 199 12.87 2.50 5.25
N LEU A 200 12.68 3.68 5.83
CA LEU A 200 13.09 4.94 5.21
C LEU A 200 14.55 5.23 5.58
N ASP A 201 15.42 5.37 4.59
CA ASP A 201 16.83 5.77 4.76
C ASP A 201 17.02 7.21 4.28
N ILE A 202 17.49 8.07 5.19
CA ILE A 202 17.86 9.45 4.90
C ILE A 202 19.25 9.70 5.49
N GLY A 203 20.23 9.99 4.63
CA GLY A 203 21.57 10.40 5.07
C GLY A 203 22.27 9.40 6.00
N GLY A 204 22.00 8.10 5.84
CA GLY A 204 22.55 7.03 6.68
C GLY A 204 21.81 6.81 8.01
N ILE A 205 20.73 7.53 8.27
CA ILE A 205 19.82 7.25 9.39
C ILE A 205 18.65 6.41 8.87
N GLU A 206 18.46 5.24 9.47
CA GLU A 206 17.36 4.35 9.17
C GLU A 206 16.16 4.62 10.07
N TYR A 207 14.98 4.70 9.48
CA TYR A 207 13.67 4.78 10.13
C TYR A 207 12.87 3.51 9.84
N PRO A 208 12.95 2.48 10.70
CA PRO A 208 12.42 1.16 10.40
C PRO A 208 10.90 1.05 10.32
N ALA A 209 10.17 1.96 10.98
CA ALA A 209 8.73 2.10 10.84
C ALA A 209 8.46 3.48 10.25
N ALA A 210 8.11 3.50 8.96
CA ALA A 210 7.83 4.72 8.23
C ALA A 210 6.60 4.56 7.30
N PRO A 211 5.42 4.17 7.83
CA PRO A 211 4.28 3.88 6.98
C PRO A 211 3.88 5.08 6.13
N PHE A 212 3.65 4.82 4.84
CA PHE A 212 3.45 5.81 3.80
C PHE A 212 2.25 5.43 2.92
N ASN A 213 1.44 6.41 2.56
CA ASN A 213 0.34 6.24 1.61
C ASN A 213 0.41 7.23 0.44
N GLY A 214 -0.06 6.76 -0.70
CA GLY A 214 -0.61 7.58 -1.77
C GLY A 214 -2.10 7.31 -1.90
N TRP A 215 -2.57 7.16 -3.13
CA TRP A 215 -3.87 6.58 -3.47
C TRP A 215 -3.67 5.51 -4.54
N TYR A 216 -4.67 4.68 -4.76
CA TYR A 216 -4.58 3.58 -5.71
C TYR A 216 -4.49 4.07 -7.17
N MET A 217 -3.67 3.38 -7.95
CA MET A 217 -3.92 3.20 -9.38
C MET A 217 -4.94 2.07 -9.57
N LEU A 218 -5.88 2.25 -10.51
CA LEU A 218 -7.00 1.34 -10.77
C LEU A 218 -6.55 -0.13 -10.91
N ASP A 219 -5.52 -0.36 -11.70
CA ASP A 219 -4.96 -1.68 -11.98
C ASP A 219 -4.47 -2.41 -10.72
N GLU A 220 -4.05 -1.70 -9.67
CA GLU A 220 -3.64 -2.34 -8.41
C GLU A 220 -4.82 -3.09 -7.79
N VAL A 221 -6.02 -2.52 -7.84
CA VAL A 221 -7.24 -3.12 -7.26
C VAL A 221 -7.91 -4.05 -8.27
N ALA A 222 -8.29 -3.54 -9.44
CA ALA A 222 -9.09 -4.28 -10.41
C ALA A 222 -8.28 -5.42 -11.05
N THR A 223 -7.11 -5.11 -11.60
CA THR A 223 -6.32 -6.09 -12.34
C THR A 223 -5.56 -7.01 -11.40
N ARG A 224 -4.79 -6.48 -10.46
CA ARG A 224 -3.89 -7.29 -9.62
C ARG A 224 -4.61 -7.94 -8.44
N ASN A 225 -5.37 -7.19 -7.65
CA ASN A 225 -6.00 -7.76 -6.45
C ASN A 225 -7.21 -8.63 -6.80
N PHE A 226 -8.11 -8.16 -7.66
CA PHE A 226 -9.28 -8.93 -8.07
C PHE A 226 -9.06 -9.86 -9.26
N GLY A 227 -8.22 -9.45 -10.23
CA GLY A 227 -8.06 -10.15 -11.51
C GLY A 227 -7.02 -11.27 -11.53
N ASP A 228 -5.92 -11.16 -10.76
CA ASP A 228 -4.87 -12.19 -10.76
C ASP A 228 -5.43 -13.56 -10.29
N ASP A 229 -5.02 -14.62 -10.98
CA ASP A 229 -5.47 -16.00 -10.75
C ASP A 229 -5.04 -16.58 -9.38
N HIS A 230 -3.91 -16.11 -8.88
CA HIS A 230 -3.35 -16.42 -7.56
C HIS A 230 -3.77 -15.40 -6.48
N ARG A 231 -4.78 -14.56 -6.78
CA ARG A 231 -5.41 -13.63 -5.83
C ARG A 231 -6.90 -13.94 -5.73
N TYR A 232 -7.79 -12.95 -5.79
CA TYR A 232 -9.23 -13.21 -5.72
C TYR A 232 -9.82 -13.84 -6.98
N ASN A 233 -9.08 -13.86 -8.10
CA ASN A 233 -9.42 -14.57 -9.34
C ASN A 233 -10.89 -14.39 -9.78
N GLN A 234 -11.34 -13.14 -9.93
CA GLN A 234 -12.74 -12.82 -10.24
C GLN A 234 -13.08 -12.90 -11.73
N LEU A 235 -12.08 -12.97 -12.62
CA LEU A 235 -12.32 -12.97 -14.06
C LEU A 235 -13.21 -14.14 -14.54
N PRO A 236 -13.04 -15.39 -14.08
CA PRO A 236 -13.96 -16.49 -14.41
C PRO A 236 -15.42 -16.21 -14.03
N VAL A 237 -15.64 -15.69 -12.82
CA VAL A 237 -16.99 -15.41 -12.29
C VAL A 237 -17.67 -14.33 -13.11
N ILE A 238 -16.93 -13.26 -13.43
CA ILE A 238 -17.41 -12.15 -14.26
C ILE A 238 -17.68 -12.62 -15.68
N ALA A 239 -16.81 -13.45 -16.28
CA ALA A 239 -17.02 -14.00 -17.60
C ALA A 239 -18.29 -14.86 -17.69
N ASP A 240 -18.53 -15.71 -16.69
CA ASP A 240 -19.73 -16.55 -16.61
C ASP A 240 -21.01 -15.67 -16.47
N ARG A 241 -20.96 -14.62 -15.65
CA ARG A 241 -22.07 -13.66 -15.48
C ARG A 241 -22.36 -12.82 -16.73
N LEU A 242 -21.33 -12.56 -17.55
CA LEU A 242 -21.44 -11.88 -18.84
C LEU A 242 -21.86 -12.83 -19.99
N GLY A 243 -21.92 -14.14 -19.75
CA GLY A 243 -22.20 -15.13 -20.79
C GLY A 243 -21.08 -15.24 -21.85
N LEU A 244 -19.83 -14.96 -21.47
CA LEU A 244 -18.69 -15.05 -22.38
C LEU A 244 -18.29 -16.51 -22.65
N ASP A 245 -17.98 -16.83 -23.90
CA ASP A 245 -17.35 -18.10 -24.26
C ASP A 245 -15.90 -18.16 -23.75
N ARG A 246 -15.66 -18.98 -22.72
CA ARG A 246 -14.34 -19.14 -22.09
C ARG A 246 -13.34 -19.94 -22.92
N SER A 247 -13.74 -20.49 -24.06
CA SER A 247 -12.81 -21.03 -25.06
C SER A 247 -12.20 -19.95 -25.96
N SER A 248 -12.85 -18.78 -26.04
CA SER A 248 -12.35 -17.62 -26.79
C SER A 248 -11.06 -17.07 -26.15
N PRO A 249 -10.00 -16.75 -26.90
CA PRO A 249 -8.80 -16.17 -26.31
C PRO A 249 -9.03 -14.79 -25.67
N PHE A 250 -10.18 -14.14 -25.91
CA PHE A 250 -10.47 -12.78 -25.48
C PHE A 250 -11.36 -12.66 -24.23
N TRP A 251 -11.75 -13.79 -23.61
CA TRP A 251 -12.71 -13.74 -22.50
C TRP A 251 -12.12 -13.02 -21.28
N LYS A 252 -10.80 -13.14 -21.04
CA LYS A 252 -10.11 -12.50 -19.92
C LYS A 252 -10.08 -11.00 -20.09
N GLU A 253 -9.72 -10.52 -21.27
CA GLU A 253 -9.64 -9.10 -21.61
C GLU A 253 -11.01 -8.43 -21.47
N LYS A 254 -12.07 -9.10 -21.94
CA LYS A 254 -13.45 -8.59 -21.80
C LYS A 254 -13.92 -8.56 -20.34
N ALA A 255 -13.71 -9.63 -19.58
CA ALA A 255 -14.08 -9.67 -18.16
C ALA A 255 -13.28 -8.64 -17.35
N LEU A 256 -12.00 -8.47 -17.66
CA LEU A 256 -11.11 -7.53 -16.99
C LEU A 256 -11.50 -6.07 -17.26
N LEU A 257 -11.93 -5.73 -18.48
CA LEU A 257 -12.46 -4.41 -18.80
C LEU A 257 -13.67 -4.07 -17.90
N VAL A 258 -14.65 -4.96 -17.84
CA VAL A 258 -15.86 -4.79 -17.00
C VAL A 258 -15.51 -4.68 -15.51
N LEU A 259 -14.51 -5.44 -15.03
CA LEU A 259 -14.02 -5.33 -13.66
C LEU A 259 -13.35 -3.97 -13.39
N ASN A 260 -12.56 -3.46 -14.34
CA ASN A 260 -11.96 -2.12 -14.24
C ASN A 260 -13.03 -1.02 -14.17
N GLU A 261 -14.06 -1.10 -15.03
CA GLU A 261 -15.20 -0.19 -15.01
C GLU A 261 -15.94 -0.22 -13.66
N ALA A 262 -16.18 -1.41 -13.10
CA ALA A 262 -16.81 -1.58 -11.79
C ALA A 262 -16.03 -0.87 -10.68
N VAL A 263 -14.72 -1.14 -10.59
CA VAL A 263 -13.86 -0.55 -9.54
C VAL A 263 -13.75 0.96 -9.70
N TYR A 264 -13.53 1.45 -10.93
CA TYR A 264 -13.43 2.89 -11.19
C TYR A 264 -14.72 3.63 -10.83
N HIS A 265 -15.87 3.10 -11.26
CA HIS A 265 -17.19 3.64 -10.91
C HIS A 265 -17.41 3.68 -9.39
N SER A 266 -17.15 2.57 -8.71
CA SER A 266 -17.39 2.42 -7.28
C SER A 266 -16.55 3.38 -6.43
N TYR A 267 -15.28 3.57 -6.79
CA TYR A 267 -14.43 4.55 -6.13
C TYR A 267 -14.90 5.98 -6.39
N GLY A 268 -15.38 6.28 -7.60
CA GLY A 268 -16.02 7.55 -7.93
C GLY A 268 -17.24 7.85 -7.05
N GLU A 269 -18.18 6.91 -6.95
CA GLU A 269 -19.39 7.02 -6.12
C GLU A 269 -19.06 7.16 -4.62
N ALA A 270 -18.05 6.43 -4.15
CA ALA A 270 -17.58 6.51 -2.76
C ALA A 270 -16.79 7.80 -2.46
N GLY A 271 -16.55 8.65 -3.46
CA GLY A 271 -15.69 9.81 -3.39
C GLY A 271 -14.29 9.43 -2.92
N ALA A 272 -13.75 8.31 -3.37
CA ALA A 272 -12.39 7.87 -3.08
C ALA A 272 -11.48 8.21 -4.26
N THR A 273 -10.30 8.79 -4.00
CA THR A 273 -9.33 9.06 -5.05
C THR A 273 -8.81 7.74 -5.63
N ILE A 274 -8.99 7.53 -6.94
CA ILE A 274 -8.34 6.49 -7.73
C ILE A 274 -7.92 7.09 -9.07
N VAL A 275 -6.80 6.63 -9.63
CA VAL A 275 -6.30 7.10 -10.93
C VAL A 275 -6.24 5.93 -11.91
N ASP A 276 -6.71 6.11 -13.13
CA ASP A 276 -6.52 5.11 -14.18
C ASP A 276 -5.06 5.06 -14.65
N HIS A 277 -4.66 3.97 -15.28
CA HIS A 277 -3.27 3.76 -15.67
C HIS A 277 -2.79 4.73 -16.77
N HIS A 278 -3.66 5.21 -17.66
CA HIS A 278 -3.25 6.17 -18.68
C HIS A 278 -2.92 7.52 -18.04
N THR A 279 -3.82 8.03 -17.19
CA THR A 279 -3.60 9.26 -16.43
C THR A 279 -2.38 9.14 -15.51
N ALA A 280 -2.18 7.99 -14.84
CA ALA A 280 -1.01 7.76 -14.00
C ALA A 280 0.31 7.82 -14.79
N VAL A 281 0.35 7.24 -16.00
CA VAL A 281 1.51 7.33 -16.89
C VAL A 281 1.73 8.77 -17.36
N GLU A 282 0.69 9.50 -17.78
CA GLU A 282 0.82 10.91 -18.17
C GLU A 282 1.40 11.77 -17.05
N GLN A 283 0.95 11.56 -15.81
CA GLN A 283 1.49 12.21 -14.63
C GLN A 283 2.97 11.86 -14.42
N PHE A 284 3.34 10.60 -14.62
CA PHE A 284 4.74 10.15 -14.52
C PHE A 284 5.61 10.78 -15.62
N MET A 285 5.13 10.87 -16.86
CA MET A 285 5.85 11.55 -17.94
C MET A 285 6.04 13.03 -17.62
N LYS A 286 5.03 13.69 -17.03
CA LYS A 286 5.17 15.08 -16.57
C LYS A 286 6.22 15.21 -15.47
N PHE A 287 6.28 14.25 -14.55
CA PHE A 287 7.34 14.18 -13.55
C PHE A 287 8.72 14.08 -14.22
N MET A 288 8.90 13.18 -15.20
CA MET A 288 10.15 13.07 -15.95
C MET A 288 10.55 14.37 -16.65
N GLU A 289 9.61 15.07 -17.27
CA GLU A 289 9.83 16.38 -17.89
C GLU A 289 10.32 17.42 -16.86
N MET A 290 9.69 17.48 -15.69
CA MET A 290 10.07 18.41 -14.61
C MET A 290 11.45 18.10 -14.02
N GLU A 291 11.81 16.82 -13.94
CA GLU A 291 13.12 16.38 -13.48
C GLU A 291 14.21 16.73 -14.50
N HIS A 292 13.96 16.44 -15.78
CA HIS A 292 14.86 16.80 -16.87
C HIS A 292 15.06 18.31 -16.99
N GLY A 293 13.98 19.10 -16.93
CA GLY A 293 14.03 20.55 -16.95
C GLY A 293 14.83 21.16 -15.77
N ALA A 294 15.03 20.40 -14.71
CA ALA A 294 15.86 20.77 -13.58
C ALA A 294 17.23 20.09 -13.56
N GLY A 295 17.64 19.49 -14.70
CA GLY A 295 18.96 18.87 -14.90
C GLY A 295 19.14 17.55 -14.14
N ARG A 296 18.06 16.85 -13.79
CA ARG A 296 18.10 15.60 -13.03
C ARG A 296 17.64 14.42 -13.87
N GLU A 297 18.30 13.29 -13.71
CA GLU A 297 17.90 12.02 -14.31
C GLU A 297 16.87 11.31 -13.43
N VAL A 298 15.91 10.63 -14.07
CA VAL A 298 14.91 9.80 -13.39
C VAL A 298 15.34 8.34 -13.39
N THR A 299 15.28 7.72 -12.22
CA THR A 299 15.51 6.29 -12.03
C THR A 299 14.17 5.55 -11.89
N GLY A 300 14.16 4.24 -12.14
CA GLY A 300 12.94 3.47 -12.12
C GLY A 300 13.13 2.01 -12.49
N ASP A 301 12.30 1.17 -11.88
CA ASP A 301 12.17 -0.23 -12.26
C ASP A 301 11.07 -0.31 -13.33
N TRP A 302 11.48 -0.43 -14.59
CA TRP A 302 10.56 -0.44 -15.72
C TRP A 302 9.45 -1.49 -15.58
N SER A 303 9.76 -2.66 -15.01
CA SER A 303 8.78 -3.74 -14.80
C SER A 303 7.67 -3.39 -13.80
N TRP A 304 7.92 -2.42 -12.92
CA TRP A 304 6.93 -1.88 -11.97
C TRP A 304 6.23 -0.62 -12.46
N LEU A 305 6.88 0.15 -13.35
CA LEU A 305 6.34 1.41 -13.86
C LEU A 305 5.39 1.20 -15.05
N ILE A 306 5.50 0.10 -15.78
CA ILE A 306 4.52 -0.24 -16.82
C ILE A 306 3.22 -0.75 -16.16
N PRO A 307 2.04 -0.25 -16.57
CA PRO A 307 0.77 -0.83 -16.12
C PRO A 307 0.64 -2.29 -16.55
N PRO A 308 0.01 -3.17 -15.76
CA PRO A 308 -0.19 -4.58 -16.12
C PRO A 308 -1.23 -4.76 -17.24
N THR A 309 -2.01 -3.73 -17.58
CA THR A 309 -2.95 -3.74 -18.69
C THR A 309 -2.62 -2.66 -19.71
N SER A 310 -2.89 -2.95 -20.99
CA SER A 310 -2.77 -2.00 -22.10
C SER A 310 -1.42 -1.27 -22.18
N SER A 311 -0.33 -1.86 -21.68
CA SER A 311 0.93 -1.13 -21.42
C SER A 311 1.49 -0.44 -22.67
N SER A 312 1.47 -1.11 -23.83
CA SER A 312 2.01 -0.59 -25.09
C SER A 312 1.28 0.64 -25.64
N THR A 313 0.08 0.92 -25.13
CA THR A 313 -0.69 2.13 -25.44
C THR A 313 -0.26 3.35 -24.62
N THR A 314 0.67 3.16 -23.68
CA THR A 314 1.17 4.21 -22.78
C THR A 314 2.62 4.57 -23.11
N ALA A 315 3.03 5.82 -22.86
CA ALA A 315 4.37 6.30 -23.20
C ALA A 315 5.49 5.59 -22.43
N ILE A 316 5.24 5.15 -21.19
CA ILE A 316 6.23 4.51 -20.33
C ILE A 316 6.75 3.18 -20.90
N PHE A 317 5.92 2.45 -21.66
CA PHE A 317 6.32 1.20 -22.30
C PHE A 317 7.47 1.40 -23.30
N HIS A 318 7.53 2.56 -23.96
CA HIS A 318 8.53 2.89 -24.97
C HIS A 318 9.72 3.66 -24.40
N THR A 319 9.81 3.77 -23.07
CA THR A 319 10.83 4.57 -22.38
C THR A 319 11.84 3.66 -21.70
N ASN A 320 13.14 3.91 -21.92
CA ASN A 320 14.21 3.24 -21.18
C ASN A 320 14.54 4.03 -19.89
N ILE A 321 14.58 3.35 -18.75
CA ILE A 321 14.82 3.96 -17.45
C ILE A 321 15.86 3.12 -16.69
N ASP A 322 16.89 3.78 -16.18
CA ASP A 322 17.91 3.15 -15.35
C ASP A 322 17.35 2.79 -13.97
N ASN A 323 17.54 1.54 -13.54
CA ASN A 323 17.07 1.03 -12.26
C ASN A 323 18.14 1.12 -11.15
N ARG A 324 19.04 2.12 -11.22
CA ARG A 324 19.93 2.44 -10.10
C ARG A 324 19.12 2.98 -8.90
N ILE A 325 19.54 2.64 -7.69
CA ILE A 325 18.96 3.16 -6.46
C ILE A 325 19.66 4.46 -6.09
N VAL A 326 18.88 5.49 -5.78
CA VAL A 326 19.36 6.79 -5.28
C VAL A 326 18.81 7.02 -3.89
N LEU A 327 19.66 7.41 -2.93
CA LEU A 327 19.27 7.78 -1.57
C LEU A 327 19.01 9.30 -1.47
N PRO A 328 18.14 9.78 -0.55
CA PRO A 328 17.26 9.01 0.35
C PRO A 328 16.28 8.10 -0.38
N ASN A 329 15.87 6.98 0.22
CA ASN A 329 14.90 6.05 -0.38
C ASN A 329 14.16 5.20 0.66
N PHE A 330 13.13 4.49 0.19
CA PHE A 330 12.51 3.40 0.92
C PHE A 330 13.16 2.07 0.53
N LEU A 331 13.64 1.33 1.51
CA LEU A 331 14.32 0.05 1.34
C LEU A 331 13.49 -1.05 2.03
N GLY A 332 13.30 -2.19 1.37
CA GLY A 332 12.46 -3.30 1.85
C GLY A 332 12.98 -4.65 1.41
#